data_AF-A0A565AVZ1-F1
#
_entry.id   AF-A0A565AVZ1-F1
#
_cell.length_a   1.000
_cell.length_b   1.000
_cell.length_c   1.000
_cell.angle_alpha   90.00
_cell.angle_beta   90.00
_cell.angle_gamma   90.00
#
_symmetry.space_group_name_H-M   'P 1'
#
loop_
_entity.id
_entity.type
_entity.pdbx_description
1 polymer ?
#
loop_
_entity_poly.entity_id
_entity_poly.type
_entity_poly.pdbx_seq_one_letter_code
_entity_poly.pdbx_strand_id
1 'polypeptide(L)'
;MPVTVDVQGNAFFDTLVKSNKIVYSQHKDLIPKILTNEGDLDDEELEKQIHDTAEETKAYIDKIVNLSYKDVMSGSMYIKYNPSEQCATFNSGAKERMVDIAVDPLDPPKFKHKRVPRASSFGSPPVPVMHSPPRPITVKDKQDWTIPPCISNWKTPKGIQSLLRNVLRRMEEAYKNVFRSVMALPSYQKLSL
;
A
#
# COMPACT_ATOMS: atom_id res chain seq x y z
N MET A 1 -0.58 -9.67 -24.76
CA MET A 1 -0.03 -10.85 -24.06
C MET A 1 -0.73 -12.10 -24.57
N PRO A 2 -0.03 -13.23 -24.75
CA PRO A 2 -0.66 -14.48 -25.13
C PRO A 2 -1.55 -15.02 -24.00
N VAL A 3 -2.65 -15.69 -24.35
CA VAL A 3 -3.50 -16.37 -23.36
C VAL A 3 -2.78 -17.63 -22.89
N THR A 4 -2.48 -17.69 -21.60
CA THR A 4 -1.90 -18.87 -20.95
C THR A 4 -2.98 -19.77 -20.38
N VAL A 5 -2.78 -21.08 -20.42
CA VAL A 5 -3.68 -22.08 -19.83
C VAL A 5 -2.99 -22.80 -18.67
N ASP A 6 -3.76 -23.17 -17.66
CA ASP A 6 -3.30 -23.96 -16.51
C ASP A 6 -3.20 -25.46 -16.86
N VAL A 7 -2.57 -26.26 -16.00
CA VAL A 7 -2.45 -27.73 -16.09
C VAL A 7 -3.82 -28.40 -16.23
N GLN A 8 -4.87 -27.79 -15.69
CA GLN A 8 -6.26 -28.27 -15.79
C GLN A 8 -6.98 -27.84 -17.08
N GLY A 9 -6.31 -27.10 -17.99
CA GLY A 9 -6.89 -26.62 -19.25
C GLY A 9 -7.75 -25.35 -19.14
N ASN A 10 -7.85 -24.76 -17.94
CA ASN A 10 -8.58 -23.51 -17.72
C ASN A 10 -7.72 -22.30 -18.13
N ALA A 11 -8.35 -21.22 -18.59
CA ALA A 11 -7.66 -19.97 -18.87
C ALA A 11 -7.02 -19.40 -17.59
N PHE A 12 -5.72 -19.11 -17.64
CA PHE A 12 -4.95 -18.65 -16.50
C PHE A 12 -4.83 -17.11 -16.51
N PHE A 13 -5.76 -16.45 -15.82
CA PHE A 13 -5.86 -14.99 -15.75
C PHE A 13 -4.87 -14.31 -14.79
N ASP A 14 -4.21 -15.09 -13.93
CA ASP A 14 -3.28 -14.59 -12.92
C ASP A 14 -2.06 -13.89 -13.56
N THR A 15 -1.70 -14.20 -14.80
CA THR A 15 -0.63 -13.51 -15.56
C THR A 15 -0.87 -12.01 -15.74
N LEU A 16 -2.11 -11.55 -15.65
CA LEU A 16 -2.44 -10.12 -15.76
C LEU A 16 -2.11 -9.33 -14.50
N VAL A 17 -2.05 -10.01 -13.36
CA VAL A 17 -1.89 -9.40 -12.03
C VAL A 17 -0.52 -9.75 -11.44
N LYS A 18 -0.10 -10.99 -11.64
CA LYS A 18 1.13 -11.54 -11.09
C LYS A 18 2.34 -10.88 -11.73
N SER A 19 3.12 -10.25 -10.87
CA SER A 19 4.46 -9.76 -11.17
C SER A 19 5.49 -10.71 -10.53
N ASN A 20 6.70 -10.24 -10.24
CA ASN A 20 7.76 -11.04 -9.61
C ASN A 20 7.45 -11.48 -8.16
N LYS A 21 6.24 -11.20 -7.64
CA LYS A 21 5.83 -11.48 -6.26
C LYS A 21 4.60 -12.40 -6.25
N ILE A 22 4.41 -13.08 -5.13
CA ILE A 22 3.21 -13.88 -4.88
C ILE A 22 2.02 -12.92 -4.79
N VAL A 23 0.97 -13.21 -5.58
CA VAL A 23 -0.29 -12.48 -5.57
C VAL A 23 -1.42 -13.50 -5.50
N TYR A 24 -2.41 -13.22 -4.65
CA TYR A 24 -3.64 -14.01 -4.55
C TYR A 24 -4.71 -13.37 -5.43
N SER A 25 -5.30 -14.16 -6.32
CA SER A 25 -6.24 -13.67 -7.34
C SER A 25 -7.40 -14.64 -7.59
N GLN A 26 -7.32 -15.87 -7.08
CA GLN A 26 -8.33 -16.91 -7.33
C GLN A 26 -9.25 -17.10 -6.13
N HIS A 27 -10.49 -17.53 -6.38
CA HIS A 27 -11.42 -17.90 -5.30
C HIS A 27 -10.88 -19.03 -4.41
N LYS A 28 -10.04 -19.93 -4.95
CA LYS A 28 -9.35 -20.98 -4.19
C LYS A 28 -8.52 -20.41 -3.03
N ASP A 29 -8.03 -19.18 -3.16
CA ASP A 29 -7.24 -18.50 -2.13
C ASP A 29 -8.08 -17.98 -0.95
N LEU A 30 -9.41 -17.82 -1.11
CA LEU A 30 -10.32 -17.42 -0.02
C LEU A 30 -10.77 -18.61 0.84
N ILE A 31 -10.63 -19.83 0.33
CA ILE A 31 -11.14 -21.02 1.01
C ILE A 31 -10.19 -21.34 2.17
N PRO A 32 -10.72 -21.44 3.42
CA PRO A 32 -9.89 -21.76 4.56
C PRO A 32 -9.24 -23.14 4.39
N LYS A 33 -7.92 -23.19 4.56
CA LYS A 33 -7.18 -24.46 4.58
C LYS A 33 -7.33 -25.08 5.97
N ILE A 34 -7.78 -26.33 6.01
CA ILE A 34 -7.81 -27.12 7.25
C ILE A 34 -6.36 -27.47 7.56
N LEU A 35 -5.90 -27.14 8.77
CA LEU A 35 -4.54 -27.47 9.21
C LEU A 35 -4.43 -28.98 9.36
N THR A 36 -3.63 -29.60 8.50
CA THR A 36 -3.12 -30.97 8.65
C THR A 36 -1.65 -30.84 9.05
N ASN A 37 -1.25 -31.40 10.18
CA ASN A 37 0.13 -31.37 10.72
C ASN A 37 1.14 -32.17 9.87
N GLU A 38 0.91 -32.32 8.57
CA GLU A 38 1.60 -33.25 7.69
C GLU A 38 2.83 -32.63 6.98
N GLY A 39 3.40 -31.57 7.55
CA GLY A 39 4.55 -30.89 6.93
C GLY A 39 5.26 -29.88 7.82
N ASP A 40 5.09 -29.98 9.14
CA ASP A 40 5.88 -29.18 10.06
C ASP A 40 7.32 -29.71 10.03
N LEU A 41 8.27 -28.82 9.77
CA LEU A 41 9.70 -29.12 9.86
C LEU A 41 10.04 -29.49 11.31
N ASP A 42 11.03 -30.37 11.48
CA ASP A 42 11.57 -30.64 12.81
C ASP A 42 12.10 -29.33 13.43
N ASP A 43 11.84 -29.12 14.72
CA ASP A 43 12.14 -27.85 15.42
C ASP A 43 13.59 -27.39 15.22
N GLU A 44 14.55 -28.34 15.16
CA GLU A 44 15.97 -28.08 14.97
C GLU A 44 16.29 -27.56 13.54
N GLU A 45 15.61 -28.07 12.52
CA GLU A 45 15.81 -27.60 11.14
C GLU A 45 15.22 -26.19 10.96
N LEU A 46 14.10 -25.90 11.62
CA LEU A 46 13.50 -24.57 11.65
C LEU A 46 14.42 -23.55 12.33
N GLU A 47 15.03 -23.91 13.46
CA GLU A 47 16.00 -23.05 14.17
C GLU A 47 17.21 -22.74 13.29
N LYS A 48 17.74 -23.72 12.56
CA LYS A 48 18.86 -23.52 11.64
C LYS A 48 18.50 -22.57 10.50
N GLN A 49 17.33 -22.72 9.87
CA GLN A 49 16.88 -21.81 8.80
C GLN A 49 16.71 -20.37 9.29
N ILE A 50 16.19 -20.19 10.51
CA ILE A 50 16.05 -18.88 11.14
C ILE A 50 17.44 -18.25 11.36
N HIS A 51 18.39 -19.03 11.87
CA HIS A 51 19.76 -18.57 12.09
C HIS A 51 20.44 -18.14 10.80
N ASP A 52 20.43 -19.00 9.77
CA ASP A 52 21.06 -18.72 8.47
C ASP A 52 20.45 -17.46 7.82
N THR A 53 19.11 -17.34 7.83
CA THR A 53 18.41 -16.15 7.30
C THR A 53 18.74 -14.88 8.09
N ALA A 54 18.90 -15.00 9.41
CA ALA A 54 19.25 -13.88 10.27
C ALA A 54 20.68 -13.39 10.00
N GLU A 55 21.64 -14.29 9.83
CA GLU A 55 23.02 -13.95 9.49
C GLU A 55 23.13 -13.26 8.12
N GLU A 56 22.45 -13.78 7.10
CA GLU A 56 22.41 -13.16 5.78
C GLU A 56 21.78 -11.76 5.81
N THR A 57 20.66 -11.62 6.51
CA THR A 57 19.95 -10.34 6.64
C THR A 57 20.81 -9.32 7.40
N LYS A 58 21.48 -9.76 8.47
CA LYS A 58 22.40 -8.92 9.24
C LYS A 58 23.59 -8.46 8.39
N ALA A 59 24.25 -9.37 7.69
CA ALA A 59 25.38 -9.03 6.81
C ALA A 59 24.98 -8.04 5.70
N TYR A 60 23.78 -8.19 5.15
CA TYR A 60 23.24 -7.27 4.15
C TYR A 60 22.95 -5.87 4.73
N ILE A 61 22.36 -5.80 5.93
CA ILE A 61 22.11 -4.53 6.62
C ILE A 61 23.44 -3.85 6.96
N ASP A 62 24.42 -4.59 7.49
CA ASP A 62 25.75 -4.06 7.80
C ASP A 62 26.43 -3.48 6.55
N LYS A 63 26.24 -4.12 5.38
CA LYS A 63 26.72 -3.60 4.10
C LYS A 63 26.06 -2.26 3.73
N ILE A 64 24.74 -2.12 3.91
CA ILE A 64 24.01 -0.87 3.65
C ILE A 64 24.48 0.23 4.60
N VAL A 65 24.62 -0.08 5.88
CA VAL A 65 25.06 0.87 6.90
C VAL A 65 26.49 1.33 6.61
N ASN A 66 27.42 0.41 6.35
CA ASN A 66 28.80 0.75 6.02
C ASN A 66 28.93 1.60 4.73
N LEU A 67 28.04 1.43 3.74
CA LEU A 67 28.00 2.32 2.56
C LEU A 67 27.60 3.76 2.90
N SER A 68 26.77 3.96 3.93
CA SER A 68 26.39 5.32 4.37
C SER A 68 27.50 6.07 5.10
N TYR A 69 28.49 5.37 5.65
CA TYR A 69 29.57 5.93 6.46
C TYR A 69 30.92 6.02 5.73
N LYS A 70 31.04 5.56 4.49
CA LYS A 70 32.32 5.55 3.78
C LYS A 70 32.59 6.87 3.07
N ASP A 71 33.46 7.66 3.70
CA ASP A 71 34.36 8.56 2.99
C ASP A 71 35.28 7.76 2.06
N VAL A 72 35.51 8.35 0.88
CA VAL A 72 36.31 7.93 -0.28
C VAL A 72 37.33 6.80 0.00
N MET A 73 37.01 5.57 -0.42
CA MET A 73 38.02 4.51 -0.49
C MET A 73 39.00 4.81 -1.62
N SER A 74 40.27 5.00 -1.29
CA SER A 74 41.38 5.12 -2.24
C SER A 74 41.87 3.74 -2.69
N GLY A 75 41.31 3.25 -3.80
CA GLY A 75 41.82 2.05 -4.48
C GLY A 75 41.64 2.17 -5.99
N SER A 76 42.67 1.79 -6.76
CA SER A 76 42.59 1.74 -8.23
C SER A 76 41.64 0.61 -8.65
N MET A 77 40.53 0.93 -9.30
CA MET A 77 39.56 -0.07 -9.78
C MET A 77 39.75 -0.31 -11.27
N TYR A 78 40.28 -1.48 -11.63
CA TYR A 78 40.42 -1.89 -13.02
C TYR A 78 39.12 -2.51 -13.53
N ILE A 79 38.52 -1.91 -14.55
CA ILE A 79 37.35 -2.47 -15.24
C ILE A 79 37.82 -3.15 -16.53
N LYS A 80 37.57 -4.46 -16.63
CA LYS A 80 37.76 -5.22 -17.87
C LYS A 80 36.51 -5.08 -18.73
N TYR A 81 36.62 -4.32 -19.82
CA TYR A 81 35.51 -4.14 -20.76
C TYR A 81 35.68 -5.02 -22.00
N ASN A 82 34.65 -5.83 -22.27
CA ASN A 82 34.50 -6.62 -23.49
C ASN A 82 33.40 -5.98 -24.36
N PRO A 83 33.74 -5.33 -25.48
CA PRO A 83 32.74 -4.74 -26.36
C PRO A 83 31.87 -5.82 -27.02
N SER A 84 30.56 -5.56 -27.09
CA SER A 84 29.58 -6.42 -27.76
C SER A 84 29.72 -6.40 -29.29
N GLU A 85 30.27 -5.31 -29.84
CA GLU A 85 30.55 -5.17 -31.27
C GLU A 85 31.99 -5.59 -31.56
N GLN A 86 32.14 -6.74 -32.22
CA GLN A 86 33.46 -7.30 -32.59
C GLN A 86 33.66 -7.19 -34.10
N CYS A 87 34.20 -6.04 -34.55
CA CYS A 87 34.70 -5.89 -35.91
C CYS A 87 36.22 -5.76 -35.87
N ALA A 88 36.94 -6.41 -36.81
CA ALA A 88 38.40 -6.45 -36.84
C ALA A 88 39.07 -5.07 -37.01
N THR A 89 38.31 -4.07 -37.49
CA THR A 89 38.77 -2.67 -37.64
C THR A 89 38.56 -1.84 -36.37
N PHE A 90 37.77 -2.32 -35.42
CA PHE A 90 37.48 -1.62 -34.17
C PHE A 90 38.52 -1.98 -33.09
N ASN A 91 38.92 -1.00 -32.28
CA ASN A 91 39.87 -1.17 -31.17
C ASN A 91 41.24 -1.79 -31.54
N SER A 92 41.80 -1.46 -32.70
CA SER A 92 43.13 -1.93 -33.14
C SER A 92 43.32 -3.46 -33.09
N GLY A 93 42.23 -4.24 -33.18
CA GLY A 93 42.27 -5.71 -33.05
C GLY A 93 42.35 -6.25 -31.62
N ALA A 94 42.36 -5.38 -30.59
CA ALA A 94 42.37 -5.79 -29.20
C ALA A 94 40.95 -6.17 -28.73
N LYS A 95 40.84 -7.36 -28.13
CA LYS A 95 39.56 -7.88 -27.60
C LYS A 95 39.13 -7.20 -26.28
N GLU A 96 40.06 -6.60 -25.55
CA GLU A 96 39.86 -6.13 -24.17
C GLU A 96 40.59 -4.79 -23.94
N ARG A 97 40.05 -3.93 -23.07
CA ARG A 97 40.73 -2.72 -22.56
C ARG A 97 40.60 -2.63 -21.04
N MET A 98 41.66 -2.18 -20.38
CA MET A 98 41.66 -1.76 -18.98
C MET A 98 41.76 -0.23 -18.92
N VAL A 99 40.88 0.40 -18.15
CA VAL A 99 40.86 1.86 -17.94
C VAL A 99 40.88 2.12 -16.44
N ASP A 100 41.77 3.01 -16.00
CA ASP A 100 41.82 3.52 -14.62
C ASP A 100 41.29 4.96 -14.59
N ILE A 101 40.51 5.28 -13.57
CA ILE A 101 39.92 6.61 -13.37
C ILE A 101 40.29 7.06 -11.95
N ALA A 102 41.35 7.85 -11.84
CA ALA A 102 41.71 8.50 -10.59
C ALA A 102 40.73 9.65 -10.30
N VAL A 103 40.18 9.68 -9.08
CA VAL A 103 39.28 10.75 -8.61
C VAL A 103 40.10 11.73 -7.78
N ASP A 104 40.04 13.02 -8.13
CA ASP A 104 40.72 14.09 -7.41
C ASP A 104 40.06 14.33 -6.03
N PRO A 105 40.79 14.21 -4.91
CA PRO A 105 40.24 14.43 -3.57
C PRO A 105 39.81 15.87 -3.28
N LEU A 106 40.23 16.86 -4.08
CA LEU A 106 39.88 18.28 -3.89
C LEU A 106 38.77 18.77 -4.83
N ASP A 107 38.27 17.93 -5.73
CA ASP A 107 37.22 18.29 -6.68
C ASP A 107 35.86 18.44 -5.96
N PRO A 108 35.20 19.61 -6.03
CA PRO A 108 33.92 19.81 -5.35
C PRO A 108 32.78 18.94 -5.92
N PRO A 109 31.69 18.73 -5.17
CA PRO A 109 30.53 17.98 -5.64
C PRO A 109 29.92 18.55 -6.94
N LYS A 110 29.94 17.75 -8.02
CA LYS A 110 29.52 18.17 -9.36
C LYS A 110 28.01 18.40 -9.52
N PHE A 111 27.18 17.79 -8.68
CA PHE A 111 25.72 17.74 -8.86
C PHE A 111 24.95 18.42 -7.72
N LYS A 112 23.90 19.16 -8.08
CA LYS A 112 22.95 19.75 -7.12
C LYS A 112 21.81 18.77 -6.83
N HIS A 113 21.31 18.76 -5.59
CA HIS A 113 20.15 17.94 -5.23
C HIS A 113 18.86 18.48 -5.86
N LYS A 114 18.18 17.66 -6.66
CA LYS A 114 16.87 17.98 -7.27
C LYS A 114 15.76 17.22 -6.57
N ARG A 115 14.72 17.93 -6.09
CA ARG A 115 13.50 17.30 -5.58
C ARG A 115 12.62 16.90 -6.76
N VAL A 116 12.47 15.60 -6.97
CA VAL A 116 11.53 15.04 -7.95
C VAL A 116 10.24 14.61 -7.24
N PRO A 117 9.05 14.87 -7.82
CA PRO A 117 7.82 14.25 -7.33
C PRO A 117 7.99 12.74 -7.28
N ARG A 118 7.37 12.08 -6.29
CA ARG A 118 7.35 10.62 -6.24
C ARG A 118 6.67 10.11 -7.50
N ALA A 119 7.31 9.18 -8.20
CA ALA A 119 6.74 8.56 -9.39
C ALA A 119 5.39 7.91 -9.04
N SER A 120 4.36 8.16 -9.85
CA SER A 120 3.02 7.61 -9.67
C SER A 120 2.98 6.08 -9.77
N SER A 121 4.01 5.46 -10.36
CA SER A 121 4.15 4.01 -10.55
C SER A 121 4.98 3.30 -9.47
N PHE A 122 5.39 3.98 -8.38
CA PHE A 122 6.14 3.34 -7.30
C PHE A 122 5.23 2.49 -6.36
N GLY A 123 3.92 2.58 -6.53
CA GLY A 123 3.02 1.56 -6.00
C GLY A 123 3.16 0.31 -6.85
N SER A 124 3.43 -0.84 -6.20
CA SER A 124 3.10 -2.15 -6.79
C SER A 124 1.71 -2.06 -7.45
N PRO A 125 1.48 -2.69 -8.62
CA PRO A 125 0.14 -2.71 -9.21
C PRO A 125 -0.88 -3.11 -8.15
N PRO A 126 -2.08 -2.50 -8.16
CA PRO A 126 -3.07 -2.73 -7.12
C PRO A 126 -3.38 -4.22 -7.05
N VAL A 127 -3.23 -4.80 -5.86
CA VAL A 127 -3.47 -6.21 -5.60
C VAL A 127 -4.99 -6.46 -5.61
N PRO A 128 -5.46 -7.59 -6.16
CA PRO A 128 -6.87 -7.97 -6.10
C PRO A 128 -7.37 -8.01 -4.66
N VAL A 129 -8.51 -7.37 -4.41
CA VAL A 129 -9.08 -7.33 -3.07
C VAL A 129 -10.00 -8.53 -2.86
N MET A 130 -9.60 -9.43 -1.97
CA MET A 130 -10.28 -10.70 -1.71
C MET A 130 -11.34 -10.55 -0.61
N HIS A 131 -12.39 -9.78 -0.90
CA HIS A 131 -13.51 -9.60 0.02
C HIS A 131 -14.45 -10.82 0.04
N SER A 132 -15.15 -11.01 1.15
CA SER A 132 -16.36 -11.83 1.16
C SER A 132 -17.47 -11.15 0.34
N PRO A 133 -18.49 -11.91 -0.09
CA PRO A 133 -19.64 -11.32 -0.77
C PRO A 133 -20.25 -10.16 0.02
N PRO A 134 -20.62 -9.05 -0.63
CA PRO A 134 -21.14 -7.87 0.07
C PRO A 134 -22.44 -8.23 0.79
N ARG A 135 -22.52 -7.90 2.08
CA ARG A 135 -23.72 -8.13 2.88
C ARG A 135 -24.81 -7.13 2.45
N PRO A 136 -26.07 -7.56 2.29
CA PRO A 136 -27.15 -6.64 2.00
C PRO A 136 -27.34 -5.68 3.17
N ILE A 137 -27.40 -4.39 2.87
CA ILE A 137 -27.59 -3.33 3.87
C ILE A 137 -29.06 -2.94 3.94
N THR A 138 -29.63 -2.89 5.15
CA THR A 138 -31.03 -2.46 5.30
C THR A 138 -31.15 -0.93 5.28
N VAL A 139 -32.34 -0.41 4.95
CA VAL A 139 -32.59 1.05 4.98
C VAL A 139 -32.45 1.60 6.40
N LYS A 140 -32.86 0.83 7.40
CA LYS A 140 -32.73 1.18 8.81
C LYS A 140 -31.27 1.35 9.21
N ASP A 141 -30.40 0.40 8.84
CA ASP A 141 -28.97 0.52 9.12
C ASP A 141 -28.41 1.81 8.52
N LYS A 142 -28.69 2.13 7.26
CA LYS A 142 -28.21 3.39 6.65
C LYS A 142 -28.65 4.64 7.43
N GLN A 143 -29.88 4.66 7.93
CA GLN A 143 -30.40 5.78 8.71
C GLN A 143 -29.73 5.87 10.08
N ASP A 144 -29.56 4.74 10.77
CA ASP A 144 -28.89 4.68 12.07
C ASP A 144 -27.40 5.10 11.96
N TRP A 145 -26.77 4.83 10.82
CA TRP A 145 -25.41 5.26 10.49
C TRP A 145 -25.32 6.68 9.91
N THR A 146 -26.44 7.39 9.77
CA THR A 146 -26.44 8.78 9.29
C THR A 146 -26.04 9.71 10.43
N ILE A 147 -24.77 10.11 10.45
CA ILE A 147 -24.22 11.01 11.47
C ILE A 147 -24.70 12.45 11.22
N PRO A 148 -25.36 13.11 12.19
CA PRO A 148 -25.77 14.51 12.04
C PRO A 148 -24.59 15.45 11.86
N PRO A 149 -24.74 16.56 11.11
CA PRO A 149 -23.66 17.52 10.93
C PRO A 149 -23.21 18.12 12.26
N CYS A 150 -21.90 18.14 12.48
CA CYS A 150 -21.30 18.73 13.68
C CYS A 150 -21.46 20.26 13.68
N ILE A 151 -22.11 20.79 14.71
CA ILE A 151 -22.29 22.23 14.91
C ILE A 151 -21.54 22.60 16.18
N SER A 152 -20.47 23.39 16.04
CA SER A 152 -19.71 23.88 17.17
C SER A 152 -20.26 25.23 17.65
N ASN A 153 -20.27 25.45 18.96
CA ASN A 153 -20.70 26.73 19.56
C ASN A 153 -19.63 27.83 19.46
N TRP A 154 -18.40 27.50 19.07
CA TRP A 154 -17.24 28.40 19.15
C TRP A 154 -16.68 28.79 17.78
N LYS A 155 -16.70 27.89 16.78
CA LYS A 155 -16.13 28.12 15.45
C LYS A 155 -17.11 27.74 14.36
N THR A 156 -17.54 28.74 13.58
CA THR A 156 -18.38 28.55 12.39
C THR A 156 -17.64 29.08 11.15
N PRO A 157 -16.84 28.24 10.47
CA PRO A 157 -16.07 28.68 9.30
C PRO A 157 -16.96 29.16 8.14
N LYS A 158 -18.23 28.72 8.10
CA LYS A 158 -19.24 29.15 7.12
C LYS A 158 -20.13 30.32 7.62
N GLY A 159 -19.76 30.96 8.73
CA GLY A 159 -20.45 32.12 9.29
C GLY A 159 -21.69 31.80 10.16
N ILE A 160 -22.19 32.86 10.83
CA ILE A 160 -23.24 32.82 11.88
C ILE A 160 -24.62 32.37 11.34
N GLN A 161 -24.91 32.59 10.06
CA GLN A 161 -26.18 32.19 9.43
C GLN A 161 -26.42 30.66 9.46
N SER A 162 -25.33 29.87 9.44
CA SER A 162 -25.42 28.41 9.58
C SER A 162 -25.79 27.99 11.01
N LEU A 163 -25.30 28.72 12.01
CA LEU A 163 -25.61 28.48 13.43
C LEU A 163 -27.07 28.80 13.71
N LEU A 164 -27.54 29.98 13.28
CA LEU A 164 -28.92 30.44 13.46
C LEU A 164 -29.94 29.46 12.84
N ARG A 165 -29.73 29.03 11.59
CA ARG A 165 -30.61 28.05 10.94
C ARG A 165 -30.70 26.73 11.71
N ASN A 166 -29.59 26.27 12.26
CA ASN A 166 -29.56 25.02 13.01
C ASN A 166 -30.15 25.14 14.42
N VAL A 167 -29.97 26.28 15.09
CA VAL A 167 -30.62 26.58 16.38
C VAL A 167 -32.14 26.64 16.20
N LEU A 168 -32.61 27.33 15.16
CA LEU A 168 -34.04 27.38 14.80
C LEU A 168 -34.60 25.98 14.53
N ARG A 169 -33.88 25.15 13.77
CA ARG A 169 -34.30 23.75 13.53
C ARG A 169 -34.42 22.94 14.82
N ARG A 170 -33.44 23.06 15.73
CA ARG A 170 -33.50 22.38 17.05
C ARG A 170 -34.69 22.86 17.88
N MET A 171 -34.99 24.16 17.87
CA MET A 171 -36.16 24.69 18.57
C MET A 171 -37.48 24.19 17.97
N GLU A 172 -37.57 24.11 16.64
CA GLU A 172 -38.77 23.61 15.95
C GLU A 172 -39.00 22.11 16.21
N GLU A 173 -37.94 21.29 16.21
CA GLU A 173 -38.01 19.87 16.56
C GLU A 173 -38.40 19.65 18.02
N ALA A 174 -37.86 20.46 18.95
CA ALA A 174 -38.24 20.42 20.36
C ALA A 174 -39.73 20.75 20.55
N TYR A 175 -40.22 21.79 19.87
CA TYR A 175 -41.64 22.16 19.92
C TYR A 175 -42.55 21.06 19.35
N LYS A 176 -42.19 20.47 18.21
CA LYS A 176 -42.91 19.35 17.60
C LYS A 176 -42.93 18.11 18.52
N ASN A 177 -41.84 17.83 19.22
CA ASN A 177 -41.78 16.71 20.18
C ASN A 177 -42.65 16.95 21.41
N VAL A 178 -42.64 18.16 21.98
CA VAL A 178 -43.53 18.52 23.09
C VAL A 178 -44.99 18.44 22.64
N PHE A 179 -45.32 19.01 21.48
CA PHE A 179 -46.67 18.94 20.93
C PHE A 179 -47.14 17.49 20.69
N ARG A 180 -46.31 16.63 20.09
CA ARG A 180 -46.62 15.20 19.92
C ARG A 180 -46.82 14.51 21.27
N SER A 181 -45.99 14.81 22.26
CA SER A 181 -46.13 14.24 23.61
C SER A 181 -47.42 14.68 24.32
N VAL A 182 -47.82 15.94 24.17
CA VAL A 182 -49.06 16.49 24.76
C VAL A 182 -50.29 15.89 24.06
N MET A 183 -50.27 15.79 22.73
CA MET A 183 -51.37 15.21 21.95
C MET A 183 -51.50 13.69 22.13
N ALA A 184 -50.42 13.01 22.55
CA ALA A 184 -50.44 11.59 22.91
C ALA A 184 -51.01 11.32 24.31
N LEU A 185 -51.34 12.35 25.11
CA LEU A 185 -51.95 12.16 26.42
C LEU A 185 -53.39 11.63 26.27
N PRO A 186 -53.79 10.62 27.06
CA PRO A 186 -55.13 10.00 26.98
C PRO A 186 -56.29 10.98 27.20
N SER A 187 -56.05 12.09 27.90
CA SER A 187 -57.02 13.16 28.14
C SER A 187 -57.40 13.92 26.87
N TYR A 188 -56.48 14.07 25.92
CA TYR A 188 -56.71 14.74 24.65
C TYR A 188 -57.25 13.78 23.57
N GLN A 189 -56.92 12.49 23.62
CA GLN A 189 -57.47 11.48 22.70
C GLN A 189 -58.97 11.18 22.93
N LYS A 190 -59.50 11.43 24.14
CA LYS A 190 -60.93 11.24 24.46
C LYS A 190 -61.84 12.36 23.94
N LEU A 191 -61.29 13.48 23.48
CA LEU A 191 -62.04 14.64 22.99
C LEU A 191 -62.17 14.69 21.46
N SER A 192 -61.66 13.69 20.73
CA SER A 192 -61.64 13.66 19.25
C SER A 192 -62.57 12.61 18.63
N LEU A 193 -63.72 12.33 19.25
CA LEU A 193 -64.77 11.45 18.71
C LEU A 193 -66.00 12.27 18.30
#